data_AF-A0A3N5KL61-F1
#
_entry.id   AF-A0A3N5KL61-F1
#
_cell.length_a   1.000
_cell.length_b   1.000
_cell.length_c   1.000
_cell.angle_alpha   90.00
_cell.angle_beta   90.00
_cell.angle_gamma   90.00
#
_symmetry.space_group_name_H-M   'P 1'
#
loop_
_entity.id
_entity.type
_entity.pdbx_description
1 polymer ?
#
loop_
_entity_poly.entity_id
_entity_poly.type
_entity_poly.pdbx_seq_one_letter_code
_entity_poly.pdbx_strand_id
1 'polypeptide(L)'
;MWLRKLRSGDAVAHLVTLAVASSVLLITVWLVVELYDSSALSRQKLGWGFLLSREWDPVAESFGALPFIYGTLVTSLVALFIAVPMGVGAAIFLAELAPPRVSGALTFVVELLAAVPSVIYGLLAIFVLVPPLREHVEPFLQEHFGFLPIFQGPIYGVGMLAAGLILAIMILPFIVSISREALLAVPAEQREAALAVGATRWEAAWQVVVPFARLGIVGSVFLALARALGE
;
A
#
# COMPACT_ATOMS: atom_id res chain seq x y z
N MET A 1 35.32 16.85 29.82
CA MET A 1 34.62 15.57 30.09
C MET A 1 33.93 14.99 28.84
N TRP A 2 33.37 15.81 27.95
CA TRP A 2 32.73 15.38 26.69
C TRP A 2 33.68 14.76 25.65
N LEU A 3 34.90 15.32 25.53
CA LEU A 3 35.93 14.87 24.58
C LEU A 3 36.50 13.46 24.84
N ARG A 4 36.27 12.87 26.03
CA ARG A 4 36.74 11.51 26.36
C ARG A 4 35.80 10.40 25.88
N LYS A 5 34.54 10.73 25.51
CA LYS A 5 33.56 9.78 24.93
C LYS A 5 33.76 9.56 23.43
N LEU A 6 34.50 10.44 22.73
CA LEU A 6 34.81 10.32 21.30
C LEU A 6 35.86 9.23 20.98
N ARG A 7 36.31 8.47 21.99
CA ARG A 7 37.34 7.43 21.85
C ARG A 7 36.76 6.02 21.61
N SER A 8 35.44 5.85 21.73
CA SER A 8 34.72 4.64 21.30
C SER A 8 34.04 4.90 19.96
N GLY A 9 34.10 3.93 19.04
CA GLY A 9 33.44 4.02 17.74
C GLY A 9 31.94 4.35 17.82
N ASP A 10 31.31 4.04 18.96
CA ASP A 10 29.90 4.32 19.23
C ASP A 10 29.53 5.80 19.15
N ALA A 11 30.39 6.72 19.61
CA ALA A 11 30.09 8.14 19.58
C ALA A 11 30.13 8.70 18.15
N VAL A 12 31.06 8.19 17.33
CA VAL A 12 31.15 8.52 15.91
C VAL A 12 29.96 7.93 15.16
N ALA A 13 29.63 6.66 15.42
CA ALA A 13 28.47 6.01 14.83
C ALA A 13 27.17 6.76 15.16
N HIS A 14 26.97 7.15 16.42
CA HIS A 14 25.80 7.92 16.84
C HIS A 14 25.72 9.30 16.17
N LEU A 15 26.84 10.02 16.01
CA LEU A 15 26.84 11.31 15.33
C LEU A 15 26.51 11.17 13.84
N VAL A 16 27.06 10.14 13.18
CA VAL A 16 26.79 9.85 11.77
C VAL A 16 25.32 9.47 11.57
N THR A 17 24.77 8.56 12.38
CA THR A 17 23.36 8.15 12.25
C THR A 17 22.42 9.32 12.55
N LEU A 18 22.72 10.15 13.56
CA LEU A 18 21.94 11.34 13.86
C LEU A 18 21.99 12.36 12.71
N ALA A 19 23.17 12.58 12.11
CA ALA A 19 23.34 13.50 11.00
C ALA A 19 22.55 13.06 9.76
N VAL A 20 22.63 11.77 9.42
CA VAL A 20 21.86 11.19 8.30
C VAL A 20 20.36 11.27 8.57
N ALA A 21 19.90 10.85 9.75
CA ALA A 21 18.49 10.94 10.12
C ALA A 21 17.97 12.38 10.09
N SER A 22 18.76 13.33 10.60
CA SER A 22 18.42 14.75 10.56
C SER A 22 18.40 15.29 9.13
N SER A 23 19.32 14.86 8.26
CA SER A 23 19.33 15.29 6.85
C SER A 23 18.07 14.85 6.11
N VAL A 24 17.55 13.65 6.38
CA VAL A 24 16.29 13.17 5.77
C VAL A 24 15.16 14.12 6.13
N LEU A 25 15.01 14.47 7.42
CA LEU A 25 13.99 15.42 7.88
C LEU A 25 14.17 16.80 7.26
N LEU A 26 15.40 17.30 7.18
CA LEU A 26 15.69 18.60 6.58
C LEU A 26 15.35 18.63 5.08
N ILE A 27 15.69 17.56 4.35
CA ILE A 27 15.32 17.43 2.93
C ILE A 27 13.81 17.36 2.77
N THR A 28 13.09 16.64 3.63
CA THR A 28 11.62 16.60 3.59
C THR A 28 11.02 17.99 3.82
N VAL A 29 11.49 18.73 4.83
CA VAL A 29 11.02 20.10 5.10
C VAL A 29 11.34 21.01 3.90
N TRP A 30 12.54 20.89 3.34
CA TRP A 30 12.93 21.69 2.20
C TRP A 30 12.07 21.40 0.96
N LEU A 31 11.75 20.13 0.69
CA LEU A 31 10.81 19.75 -0.37
C LEU A 31 9.43 20.37 -0.17
N VAL A 32 8.92 20.41 1.07
CA VAL A 32 7.62 21.05 1.36
C VAL A 32 7.68 22.55 1.07
N VAL A 33 8.76 23.22 1.44
CA VAL A 33 8.95 24.65 1.16
C VAL A 33 9.04 24.89 -0.35
N GLU A 34 9.85 24.11 -1.06
CA GLU A 34 10.01 24.23 -2.52
C GLU A 34 8.69 23.99 -3.27
N LEU A 35 7.92 22.99 -2.87
CA LEU A 35 6.58 22.72 -3.43
C LEU A 35 5.61 23.86 -3.14
N TYR A 36 5.71 24.48 -1.96
CA TYR A 36 4.93 25.66 -1.63
C TYR A 36 5.34 26.85 -2.49
N ASP A 37 6.62 27.13 -2.67
CA ASP A 37 7.03 28.28 -3.49
C ASP A 37 6.70 28.07 -4.97
N SER A 38 6.99 26.87 -5.49
CA SER A 38 6.71 26.49 -6.89
C SER A 38 5.22 26.52 -7.26
N SER A 39 4.30 26.27 -6.31
CA SER A 39 2.87 26.30 -6.57
C SER A 39 2.20 27.67 -6.39
N ALA A 40 2.96 28.76 -6.21
CA ALA A 40 2.44 30.10 -5.95
C ALA A 40 1.46 30.59 -7.03
N LEU A 41 1.78 30.39 -8.32
CA LEU A 41 0.95 30.80 -9.45
C LEU A 41 -0.42 30.10 -9.42
N SER A 42 -0.43 28.78 -9.22
CA SER A 42 -1.66 27.97 -9.15
C SER A 42 -2.51 28.36 -7.94
N ARG A 43 -1.89 28.60 -6.77
CA ARG A 43 -2.62 29.04 -5.57
C ARG A 43 -3.27 30.40 -5.74
N GLN A 44 -2.58 31.36 -6.34
CA GLN A 44 -3.11 32.71 -6.54
C GLN A 44 -4.26 32.71 -7.57
N LYS A 45 -4.15 31.90 -8.62
CA LYS A 45 -5.16 31.85 -9.70
C LYS A 45 -6.41 31.06 -9.34
N LEU A 46 -6.27 29.92 -8.63
CA LEU A 46 -7.37 28.98 -8.39
C LEU A 46 -7.93 29.06 -6.94
N GLY A 47 -7.14 29.59 -6.00
CA GLY A 47 -7.53 29.72 -4.60
C GLY A 47 -7.95 28.40 -3.94
N TRP A 48 -8.74 28.50 -2.86
CA TRP A 48 -9.26 27.32 -2.14
C TRP A 48 -10.35 26.55 -2.92
N GLY A 49 -11.00 27.20 -3.88
CA GLY A 49 -12.01 26.58 -4.76
C GLY A 49 -11.44 25.45 -5.61
N PHE A 50 -10.13 25.48 -5.88
CA PHE A 50 -9.37 24.42 -6.56
C PHE A 50 -9.66 23.01 -6.00
N LEU A 51 -9.70 22.87 -4.67
CA LEU A 51 -9.83 21.58 -4.00
C LEU A 51 -11.22 20.94 -4.19
N LEU A 52 -12.24 21.77 -4.43
CA LEU A 52 -13.62 21.35 -4.59
C LEU A 52 -14.09 21.39 -6.05
N SER A 53 -13.31 22.02 -6.94
CA SER A 53 -13.62 22.09 -8.35
C SER A 53 -13.50 20.72 -9.01
N ARG A 54 -14.51 20.38 -9.81
CA ARG A 54 -14.57 19.17 -10.66
C ARG A 54 -14.08 19.42 -12.07
N GLU A 55 -13.88 20.68 -12.44
CA GLU A 55 -13.49 21.04 -13.79
C GLU A 55 -12.00 20.77 -14.01
N TRP A 56 -11.70 20.07 -15.09
CA TRP A 56 -10.35 19.92 -15.59
C TRP A 56 -10.36 20.29 -17.07
N ASP A 57 -10.12 21.56 -17.35
CA ASP A 57 -10.04 22.12 -18.70
C ASP A 57 -8.68 22.83 -18.90
N PRO A 58 -7.69 22.11 -19.46
CA PRO A 58 -6.38 22.68 -19.76
C PRO A 58 -6.42 23.79 -20.82
N VAL A 59 -7.44 23.83 -21.68
CA VAL A 59 -7.58 24.84 -22.74
C VAL A 59 -8.05 26.16 -22.15
N ALA A 60 -9.01 26.11 -21.22
CA ALA A 60 -9.52 27.27 -20.49
C ALA A 60 -8.65 27.65 -19.27
N GLU A 61 -7.55 26.93 -19.02
CA GLU A 61 -6.70 27.06 -17.84
C GLU A 61 -7.47 26.95 -16.51
N SER A 62 -8.56 26.17 -16.50
CA SER A 62 -9.39 25.86 -15.33
C SER A 62 -9.01 24.48 -14.81
N PHE A 63 -8.50 24.42 -13.59
CA PHE A 63 -8.03 23.18 -12.99
C PHE A 63 -8.74 22.94 -11.65
N GLY A 64 -9.11 21.70 -11.41
CA GLY A 64 -9.74 21.24 -10.19
C GLY A 64 -9.08 19.95 -9.69
N ALA A 65 -8.80 19.90 -8.40
CA ALA A 65 -8.16 18.74 -7.78
C ALA A 65 -9.16 17.65 -7.39
N LEU A 66 -10.46 17.95 -7.29
CA LEU A 66 -11.44 17.02 -6.73
C LEU A 66 -11.48 15.67 -7.49
N PRO A 67 -11.43 15.61 -8.84
CA PRO A 67 -11.42 14.35 -9.56
C PRO A 67 -10.19 13.49 -9.24
N PHE A 68 -9.01 14.10 -9.06
CA PHE A 68 -7.79 13.38 -8.71
C PHE A 68 -7.82 12.88 -7.27
N ILE A 69 -8.21 13.75 -6.33
CA ILE A 69 -8.35 13.36 -4.91
C ILE A 69 -9.35 12.22 -4.79
N TYR A 70 -10.53 12.37 -5.40
CA TYR A 70 -11.57 11.34 -5.38
C TYR A 70 -11.09 10.05 -6.06
N GLY A 71 -10.48 10.15 -7.24
CA GLY A 71 -9.92 9.02 -7.98
C GLY A 71 -8.93 8.23 -7.14
N THR A 72 -7.91 8.88 -6.60
CA THR A 72 -6.89 8.25 -5.76
C THR A 72 -7.48 7.61 -4.49
N LEU A 73 -8.43 8.28 -3.82
CA LEU A 73 -9.08 7.71 -2.64
C LEU A 73 -9.89 6.46 -2.99
N VAL A 74 -10.71 6.52 -4.04
CA VAL A 74 -11.55 5.38 -4.45
C VAL A 74 -10.70 4.21 -4.91
N THR A 75 -9.70 4.44 -5.77
CA THR A 75 -8.83 3.37 -6.27
C THR A 75 -8.02 2.75 -5.13
N SER A 76 -7.50 3.55 -4.19
CA SER A 76 -6.79 3.05 -3.01
C SER A 76 -7.70 2.24 -2.08
N LEU A 77 -8.94 2.68 -1.87
CA LEU A 77 -9.91 1.95 -1.05
C LEU A 77 -10.28 0.61 -1.67
N VAL A 78 -10.54 0.58 -2.99
CA VAL A 78 -10.79 -0.67 -3.72
C VAL A 78 -9.57 -1.59 -3.64
N ALA A 79 -8.37 -1.04 -3.84
CA ALA A 79 -7.13 -1.80 -3.76
C ALA A 79 -6.94 -2.43 -2.38
N LEU A 80 -7.12 -1.67 -1.31
CA LEU A 80 -7.00 -2.17 0.07
C LEU A 80 -8.09 -3.18 0.41
N PHE A 81 -9.32 -2.95 -0.02
CA PHE A 81 -10.43 -3.87 0.24
C PHE A 81 -10.14 -5.28 -0.30
N ILE A 82 -9.41 -5.38 -1.42
CA ILE A 82 -9.00 -6.64 -2.03
C ILE A 82 -7.68 -7.14 -1.42
N ALA A 83 -6.66 -6.28 -1.39
CA ALA A 83 -5.31 -6.68 -1.04
C ALA A 83 -5.12 -6.99 0.44
N VAL A 84 -5.85 -6.33 1.35
CA VAL A 84 -5.73 -6.57 2.81
C VAL A 84 -6.17 -7.98 3.19
N PRO A 85 -7.41 -8.43 2.92
CA PRO A 85 -7.83 -9.77 3.31
C PRO A 85 -7.00 -10.86 2.62
N MET A 86 -6.69 -10.69 1.33
CA MET A 86 -5.88 -11.64 0.58
C MET A 86 -4.43 -11.68 1.09
N GLY A 87 -3.83 -10.51 1.34
CA GLY A 87 -2.44 -10.37 1.75
C GLY A 87 -2.21 -10.85 3.18
N VAL A 88 -3.08 -10.46 4.12
CA VAL A 88 -3.01 -10.93 5.50
C VAL A 88 -3.30 -12.43 5.58
N GLY A 89 -4.30 -12.92 4.84
CA GLY A 89 -4.61 -14.35 4.77
C GLY A 89 -3.43 -15.18 4.24
N ALA A 90 -2.81 -14.72 3.14
CA ALA A 90 -1.62 -15.37 2.60
C ALA A 90 -0.43 -15.29 3.56
N ALA A 91 -0.22 -14.16 4.25
CA ALA A 91 0.83 -14.03 5.26
C ALA A 91 0.65 -15.01 6.43
N ILE A 92 -0.58 -15.16 6.95
CA ILE A 92 -0.90 -16.13 8.01
C ILE A 92 -0.62 -17.55 7.54
N PHE A 93 -1.06 -17.90 6.33
CA PHE A 93 -0.81 -19.22 5.76
C PHE A 93 0.68 -19.49 5.61
N LEU A 94 1.44 -18.55 5.04
CA LEU A 94 2.88 -18.70 4.83
C LEU A 94 3.68 -18.73 6.14
N ALA A 95 3.23 -18.02 7.18
CA ALA A 95 3.92 -17.97 8.47
C ALA A 95 3.64 -19.20 9.34
N GLU A 96 2.39 -19.67 9.43
CA GLU A 96 1.98 -20.63 10.46
C GLU A 96 1.58 -22.01 9.92
N LEU A 97 1.08 -22.09 8.68
CA LEU A 97 0.47 -23.31 8.13
C LEU A 97 1.35 -23.98 7.07
N ALA A 98 2.07 -23.20 6.27
CA ALA A 98 2.84 -23.71 5.14
C ALA A 98 4.11 -24.46 5.60
N PRO A 99 4.50 -25.55 4.90
CA PRO A 99 5.78 -26.19 5.12
C PRO A 99 6.94 -25.20 4.91
N PRO A 100 8.06 -25.30 5.67
CA PRO A 100 9.14 -24.30 5.62
C PRO A 100 9.71 -24.03 4.22
N ARG A 101 9.82 -25.08 3.40
CA ARG A 101 10.31 -24.97 2.00
C ARG A 101 9.35 -24.19 1.11
N VAL A 102 8.05 -24.43 1.25
CA VAL A 102 7.00 -23.76 0.47
C VAL A 102 6.88 -22.30 0.91
N SER A 103 6.91 -22.06 2.22
CA SER A 103 6.92 -20.70 2.78
C SER A 103 8.08 -19.88 2.22
N GLY A 104 9.31 -20.40 2.29
CA GLY A 104 10.49 -19.71 1.76
C GLY A 104 10.41 -19.43 0.26
N ALA A 105 10.04 -20.44 -0.54
CA ALA A 105 9.95 -20.29 -2.00
C ALA A 105 8.88 -19.27 -2.42
N LEU A 106 7.67 -19.34 -1.84
CA LEU A 106 6.59 -18.41 -2.16
C LEU A 106 6.90 -16.99 -1.67
N THR A 107 7.54 -16.85 -0.51
CA THR A 107 7.95 -15.52 0.00
C THR A 107 8.95 -14.87 -0.94
N PHE A 108 9.94 -15.62 -1.43
CA PHE A 108 10.89 -15.13 -2.42
C PHE A 108 10.20 -14.65 -3.71
N VAL A 109 9.21 -15.41 -4.20
CA VAL A 109 8.42 -15.00 -5.39
C VAL A 109 7.63 -13.72 -5.10
N VAL A 110 7.02 -13.61 -3.93
CA VAL A 110 6.26 -12.41 -3.51
C VAL A 110 7.19 -11.20 -3.42
N GLU A 111 8.37 -11.32 -2.83
CA GLU A 111 9.36 -10.24 -2.76
C GLU A 111 9.85 -9.83 -4.15
N LEU A 112 10.03 -10.79 -5.06
CA LEU A 112 10.39 -10.51 -6.45
C LEU A 112 9.27 -9.73 -7.17
N LEU A 113 8.00 -10.05 -6.91
CA LEU A 113 6.86 -9.29 -7.43
C LEU A 113 6.85 -7.86 -6.88
N ALA A 114 7.18 -7.65 -5.60
CA ALA A 114 7.26 -6.31 -5.02
C ALA A 114 8.34 -5.42 -5.67
N ALA A 115 9.37 -6.03 -6.28
CA ALA A 115 10.44 -5.33 -6.98
C ALA A 115 10.10 -4.93 -8.43
N VAL A 116 8.95 -5.36 -8.96
CA VAL A 116 8.53 -5.03 -10.32
C VAL A 116 8.24 -3.53 -10.45
N PRO A 117 8.82 -2.82 -11.43
CA PRO A 117 8.51 -1.41 -11.69
C PRO A 117 7.02 -1.17 -11.95
N SER A 118 6.45 -0.11 -11.38
CA SER A 118 5.02 0.19 -11.49
C SER A 118 4.54 0.44 -12.92
N VAL A 119 5.41 0.97 -13.79
CA VAL A 119 5.13 1.14 -15.23
C VAL A 119 4.76 -0.20 -15.90
N ILE A 120 5.38 -1.31 -15.48
CA ILE A 120 5.07 -2.64 -16.02
C ILE A 120 3.66 -3.06 -15.63
N TYR A 121 3.25 -2.81 -14.39
CA TYR A 121 1.87 -3.03 -13.94
C TYR A 121 0.87 -2.18 -14.72
N GLY A 122 1.20 -0.91 -14.99
CA GLY A 122 0.37 -0.03 -15.83
C GLY A 122 0.16 -0.57 -17.24
N LEU A 123 1.23 -1.03 -17.90
CA LEU A 123 1.11 -1.66 -19.22
C LEU A 123 0.31 -2.97 -19.18
N LEU A 124 0.57 -3.80 -18.17
CA LEU A 124 -0.18 -5.05 -17.96
C LEU A 124 -1.66 -4.76 -17.76
N ALA A 125 -2.02 -3.71 -17.01
CA ALA A 125 -3.40 -3.32 -16.85
C ALA A 125 -4.06 -3.04 -18.20
N ILE A 126 -3.44 -2.23 -19.05
CA ILE A 126 -4.01 -1.84 -20.34
C ILE A 126 -4.15 -3.03 -21.30
N PHE A 127 -3.14 -3.90 -21.38
CA PHE A 127 -3.12 -4.97 -22.38
C PHE A 127 -3.75 -6.28 -21.92
N VAL A 128 -3.78 -6.55 -20.61
CA VAL A 128 -4.22 -7.83 -20.06
C VAL A 128 -5.47 -7.69 -19.19
N LEU A 129 -5.54 -6.66 -18.34
CA LEU A 129 -6.64 -6.52 -17.39
C LEU A 129 -7.86 -5.81 -18.00
N VAL A 130 -7.65 -4.74 -18.77
CA VAL A 130 -8.70 -3.90 -19.35
C VAL A 130 -9.58 -4.65 -20.36
N PRO A 131 -9.05 -5.49 -21.29
CA PRO A 131 -9.89 -6.21 -22.24
C PRO A 131 -10.96 -7.10 -21.59
N PRO A 132 -10.63 -8.02 -20.66
CA PRO A 132 -11.66 -8.85 -20.01
C PRO A 132 -12.58 -8.02 -19.11
N LEU A 133 -12.09 -6.94 -18.49
CA LEU A 133 -12.95 -6.04 -17.72
C LEU A 133 -14.01 -5.38 -18.59
N ARG A 134 -13.61 -4.82 -19.73
CA ARG A 134 -14.53 -4.17 -20.67
C ARG A 134 -15.52 -5.14 -21.30
N GLU A 135 -15.08 -6.33 -21.67
CA GLU A 135 -15.89 -7.27 -22.45
C GLU A 135 -16.83 -8.10 -21.58
N HIS A 136 -16.46 -8.41 -20.34
CA HIS A 136 -17.20 -9.36 -19.50
C HIS A 136 -17.61 -8.78 -18.14
N VAL A 137 -16.68 -8.14 -17.41
CA VAL A 137 -16.91 -7.77 -16.01
C VAL A 137 -17.76 -6.50 -15.88
N GLU A 138 -17.40 -5.42 -16.56
CA GLU A 138 -18.13 -4.14 -16.53
C GLU A 138 -19.57 -4.29 -17.07
N PRO A 139 -19.83 -5.00 -18.19
CA PRO A 139 -21.19 -5.26 -18.64
C PRO A 139 -22.00 -6.07 -17.63
N PHE A 140 -21.42 -7.12 -17.04
CA PHE A 140 -22.08 -7.94 -16.02
C PHE A 140 -22.44 -7.11 -14.78
N LEU A 141 -21.51 -6.28 -14.31
CA LEU A 141 -21.74 -5.39 -13.17
C LEU A 141 -22.80 -4.34 -13.49
N GLN A 142 -22.81 -3.77 -14.69
CA GLN A 142 -23.82 -2.80 -15.10
C GLN A 142 -25.21 -3.44 -15.25
N GLU A 143 -25.30 -4.68 -15.73
CA GLU A 143 -26.58 -5.40 -15.84
C GLU A 143 -27.19 -5.72 -14.47
N HIS A 144 -26.38 -6.20 -13.52
CA HIS A 144 -26.86 -6.66 -12.20
C HIS A 144 -26.91 -5.54 -11.16
N PHE A 145 -25.98 -4.59 -11.22
CA PHE A 145 -25.82 -3.52 -10.24
C PHE A 145 -25.98 -2.11 -10.82
N GLY A 146 -26.44 -1.97 -12.07
CA GLY A 146 -26.69 -0.68 -12.72
C GLY A 146 -27.76 0.18 -12.05
N PHE A 147 -28.48 -0.35 -11.06
CA PHE A 147 -29.34 0.46 -10.18
C PHE A 147 -28.54 1.39 -9.25
N LEU A 148 -27.26 1.10 -9.00
CA LEU A 148 -26.38 1.96 -8.22
C LEU A 148 -25.70 3.01 -9.12
N PRO A 149 -25.64 4.29 -8.70
CA PRO A 149 -25.04 5.37 -9.49
C PRO A 149 -23.58 5.12 -9.90
N ILE A 150 -22.84 4.33 -9.12
CA ILE A 150 -21.42 4.04 -9.36
C ILE A 150 -21.15 3.06 -10.52
N PHE A 151 -22.16 2.28 -10.91
CA PHE A 151 -22.09 1.33 -12.03
C PHE A 151 -22.85 1.84 -13.27
N GLN A 152 -23.29 3.10 -13.24
CA GLN A 152 -23.90 3.78 -14.37
C GLN A 152 -22.84 4.56 -15.14
N GLY A 153 -22.93 4.55 -16.47
CA GLY A 153 -22.01 5.28 -17.34
C GLY A 153 -21.51 4.44 -18.51
N PRO A 154 -20.63 5.02 -19.34
CA PRO A 154 -20.06 4.33 -20.50
C PRO A 154 -18.96 3.36 -20.06
N ILE A 155 -18.97 2.17 -20.66
CA ILE A 155 -17.97 1.12 -20.43
C ILE A 155 -16.72 1.45 -21.23
N TYR A 156 -15.68 1.96 -20.55
CA TYR A 156 -14.40 2.28 -21.17
C TYR A 156 -13.34 1.21 -20.91
N GLY A 157 -13.50 0.35 -19.89
CA GLY A 157 -12.48 -0.57 -19.41
C GLY A 157 -11.33 0.10 -18.64
N VAL A 158 -10.89 1.29 -19.06
CA VAL A 158 -9.91 2.11 -18.35
C VAL A 158 -10.64 3.01 -17.35
N GLY A 159 -11.06 2.42 -16.22
CA GLY A 159 -11.82 3.11 -15.18
C GLY A 159 -11.25 2.90 -13.77
N MET A 160 -11.95 3.44 -12.76
CA MET A 160 -11.56 3.31 -11.35
C MET A 160 -11.46 1.85 -10.89
N LEU A 161 -12.29 0.96 -11.45
CA LEU A 161 -12.24 -0.48 -11.15
C LEU A 161 -10.92 -1.10 -11.62
N ALA A 162 -10.55 -0.87 -12.89
CA ALA A 162 -9.30 -1.38 -13.45
C ALA A 162 -8.08 -0.83 -12.70
N ALA A 163 -8.09 0.47 -12.40
CA ALA A 163 -7.04 1.11 -11.60
C ALA A 163 -6.96 0.53 -10.17
N GLY A 164 -8.09 0.36 -9.48
CA GLY A 164 -8.13 -0.26 -8.16
C GLY A 164 -7.65 -1.72 -8.16
N LEU A 165 -8.00 -2.49 -9.19
CA LEU A 165 -7.58 -3.89 -9.32
C LEU A 165 -6.08 -4.03 -9.59
N ILE A 166 -5.51 -3.24 -10.50
CA ILE A 166 -4.05 -3.32 -10.74
C ILE A 166 -3.27 -2.82 -9.51
N LEU A 167 -3.76 -1.77 -8.84
CA LEU A 167 -3.17 -1.31 -7.58
C LEU A 167 -3.25 -2.40 -6.50
N ALA A 168 -4.35 -3.15 -6.40
CA ALA A 168 -4.46 -4.29 -5.48
C ALA A 168 -3.35 -5.32 -5.73
N ILE A 169 -3.13 -5.70 -7.00
CA ILE A 169 -2.08 -6.65 -7.39
C ILE A 169 -0.69 -6.12 -7.02
N MET A 170 -0.47 -4.82 -7.20
CA MET A 170 0.82 -4.18 -6.93
C MET A 170 1.12 -4.04 -5.43
N ILE A 171 0.13 -3.72 -4.60
CA ILE A 171 0.35 -3.52 -3.15
C ILE A 171 0.26 -4.82 -2.33
N LEU A 172 -0.38 -5.87 -2.87
CA LEU A 172 -0.55 -7.16 -2.21
C LEU A 172 0.79 -7.78 -1.76
N PRO A 173 1.86 -7.80 -2.57
CA PRO A 173 3.16 -8.33 -2.14
C PRO A 173 3.74 -7.66 -0.90
N PHE A 174 3.55 -6.34 -0.76
CA PHE A 174 4.02 -5.57 0.39
C PHE A 174 3.27 -5.97 1.67
N ILE A 175 1.95 -6.14 1.59
CA ILE A 175 1.13 -6.60 2.72
C ILE A 175 1.57 -8.01 3.14
N VAL A 176 1.75 -8.92 2.18
CA VAL A 176 2.14 -10.31 2.45
C VAL A 176 3.51 -10.38 3.12
N SER A 177 4.53 -9.76 2.53
CA SER A 177 5.92 -9.84 3.01
C SER A 177 6.04 -9.26 4.43
N ILE A 178 5.55 -8.04 4.65
CA ILE A 178 5.70 -7.35 5.95
C ILE A 178 4.80 -7.98 7.02
N SER A 179 3.56 -8.38 6.68
CA SER A 179 2.70 -9.10 7.65
C SER A 179 3.32 -10.44 8.06
N ARG A 180 3.95 -11.15 7.12
CA ARG A 180 4.62 -12.43 7.41
C ARG A 180 5.81 -12.23 8.33
N GLU A 181 6.64 -11.22 8.11
CA GLU A 181 7.75 -10.89 9.01
C GLU A 181 7.25 -10.56 10.42
N ALA A 182 6.18 -9.76 10.52
CA ALA A 182 5.56 -9.44 11.80
C ALA A 182 5.03 -10.69 12.53
N LEU A 183 4.43 -11.63 11.80
CA LEU A 183 3.97 -12.90 12.35
C LEU A 183 5.15 -13.77 12.81
N LEU A 184 6.21 -13.91 12.00
CA LEU A 184 7.39 -14.70 12.38
C LEU A 184 8.15 -14.12 13.57
N ALA A 185 8.05 -12.81 13.82
CA ALA A 185 8.65 -12.16 14.98
C ALA A 185 7.96 -12.49 16.32
N VAL A 186 6.77 -13.11 16.32
CA VAL A 186 6.14 -13.58 17.56
C VAL A 186 7.05 -14.62 18.24
N PRO A 187 7.20 -14.64 19.57
CA PRO A 187 8.01 -15.65 20.26
C PRO A 187 7.49 -17.08 20.07
N ALA A 188 8.39 -18.06 19.94
CA ALA A 188 8.03 -19.47 19.82
C ALA A 188 7.30 -20.00 21.07
N GLU A 189 7.70 -19.53 22.25
CA GLU A 189 7.10 -19.89 23.55
C GLU A 189 5.59 -19.65 23.59
N GLN A 190 5.11 -18.56 22.99
CA GLN A 190 3.68 -18.24 22.92
C GLN A 190 2.91 -19.23 22.03
N ARG A 191 3.55 -19.70 20.95
CA ARG A 191 2.97 -20.71 20.06
C ARG A 191 2.91 -22.07 20.73
N GLU A 192 4.00 -22.48 21.34
CA GLU A 192 4.11 -23.77 22.03
C GLU A 192 3.15 -23.84 23.22
N ALA A 193 3.00 -22.74 23.97
CA ALA A 193 2.02 -22.65 25.06
C ALA A 193 0.58 -22.82 24.55
N ALA A 194 0.21 -22.18 23.44
CA ALA A 194 -1.12 -22.34 22.84
C ALA A 194 -1.39 -23.79 22.44
N LEU A 195 -0.42 -24.44 21.77
CA LEU A 195 -0.52 -25.84 21.37
C LEU A 195 -0.57 -26.78 22.59
N ALA A 196 0.16 -26.48 23.67
CA ALA A 196 0.19 -27.28 24.89
C ALA A 196 -1.15 -27.30 25.64
N VAL A 197 -1.96 -26.24 25.52
CA VAL A 197 -3.33 -26.17 26.07
C VAL A 197 -4.35 -26.91 25.16
N GLY A 198 -3.89 -27.50 24.06
CA GLY A 198 -4.72 -28.29 23.14
C GLY A 198 -5.27 -27.50 21.96
N ALA A 199 -4.83 -26.25 21.75
CA ALA A 199 -5.24 -25.48 20.58
C ALA A 199 -4.69 -26.11 19.30
N THR A 200 -5.48 -26.07 18.24
CA THR A 200 -5.02 -26.41 16.89
C THR A 200 -4.07 -25.32 16.36
N ARG A 201 -3.29 -25.64 15.32
CA ARG A 201 -2.43 -24.66 14.65
C ARG A 201 -3.20 -23.44 14.14
N TRP A 202 -4.43 -23.64 13.67
CA TRP A 202 -5.30 -22.56 13.22
C TRP A 202 -5.78 -21.67 14.37
N GLU A 203 -6.21 -22.28 15.49
CA GLU A 203 -6.61 -21.55 16.68
C GLU A 203 -5.44 -20.78 17.30
N ALA A 204 -4.25 -21.40 17.39
CA ALA A 204 -3.04 -20.74 17.86
C ALA A 204 -2.68 -19.52 16.97
N ALA A 205 -2.75 -19.68 15.65
CA ALA A 205 -2.49 -18.58 14.72
C ALA A 205 -3.48 -17.42 14.93
N TRP A 206 -4.78 -17.72 14.96
CA TRP A 206 -5.83 -16.67 15.00
C TRP A 206 -6.01 -16.03 16.38
N GLN A 207 -5.85 -16.80 17.45
CA GLN A 207 -6.13 -16.33 18.82
C GLN A 207 -4.89 -15.81 19.56
N VAL A 208 -3.69 -16.21 19.14
CA VAL A 208 -2.43 -15.83 19.82
C VAL A 208 -1.51 -15.06 18.90
N VAL A 209 -1.13 -15.64 17.75
CA VAL A 209 -0.10 -15.05 16.88
C VAL A 209 -0.60 -13.76 16.20
N VAL A 210 -1.77 -13.79 15.57
CA VAL A 210 -2.34 -12.62 14.87
C VAL A 210 -2.58 -11.45 15.82
N PRO A 211 -3.19 -11.62 17.01
CA PRO A 211 -3.34 -10.53 17.98
C PRO A 211 -2.01 -9.97 18.48
N PHE A 212 -0.98 -10.80 18.64
CA PHE A 212 0.36 -10.35 19.01
C PHE A 212 1.01 -9.53 17.89
N ALA A 213 0.92 -9.99 16.64
CA ALA A 213 1.49 -9.33 15.46
C ALA A 213 0.65 -8.17 14.91
N ARG A 214 -0.51 -7.85 15.53
CA ARG A 214 -1.50 -6.90 14.99
C ARG A 214 -0.91 -5.54 14.61
N LEU A 215 0.05 -5.02 15.38
CA LEU A 215 0.67 -3.72 15.11
C LEU A 215 1.54 -3.78 13.86
N GLY A 216 2.25 -4.88 13.64
CA GLY A 216 3.03 -5.10 12.42
C GLY A 216 2.14 -5.33 11.20
N ILE A 217 1.04 -6.08 11.34
CA ILE A 217 0.06 -6.28 10.27
C ILE A 217 -0.57 -4.93 9.88
N VAL A 218 -1.06 -4.16 10.85
CA VAL A 218 -1.60 -2.82 10.59
C VAL A 218 -0.54 -1.91 9.96
N GLY A 219 0.71 -1.97 10.44
CA GLY A 219 1.84 -1.26 9.83
C GLY A 219 2.05 -1.62 8.35
N SER A 220 1.95 -2.89 7.99
CA SER A 220 2.05 -3.33 6.59
C SER A 220 0.95 -2.74 5.71
N VAL A 221 -0.28 -2.65 6.24
CA VAL A 221 -1.43 -2.07 5.53
C VAL A 221 -1.23 -0.57 5.34
N PHE A 222 -0.71 0.15 6.34
CA PHE A 222 -0.38 1.56 6.21
C PHE A 222 0.73 1.82 5.17
N LEU A 223 1.76 0.97 5.13
CA LEU A 223 2.81 1.07 4.12
C LEU A 223 2.28 0.80 2.71
N ALA A 224 1.40 -0.20 2.57
CA ALA A 224 0.71 -0.48 1.31
C ALA A 224 -0.20 0.67 0.87
N LEU A 225 -0.91 1.31 1.81
CA LEU A 225 -1.70 2.51 1.53
C LEU A 225 -0.81 3.67 1.08
N ALA A 226 0.31 3.93 1.76
CA ALA A 226 1.24 4.99 1.38
C ALA A 226 1.77 4.78 -0.04
N ARG A 227 2.03 3.52 -0.43
CA ARG A 227 2.38 3.17 -1.80
C ARG A 227 1.22 3.42 -2.77
N ALA A 228 0.01 2.96 -2.46
CA ALA A 228 -1.16 3.15 -3.33
C ALA A 228 -1.49 4.62 -3.59
N LEU A 229 -1.32 5.49 -2.58
CA LEU A 229 -1.53 6.93 -2.71
C LEU A 229 -0.44 7.64 -3.53
N GLY A 230 0.75 7.03 -3.62
CA GLY A 230 1.90 7.58 -4.33
C GLY A 230 1.95 7.22 -5.82
N GLU A 231 1.03 6.40 -6.30
CA GLU A 231 0.96 5.87 -7.67
C GLU A 231 -0.27 6.42 -8.40
#